data_AF-A0A371ISA0-F1
#
_entry.id   AF-A0A371ISA0-F1
#
_cell.length_a   1.000
_cell.length_b   1.000
_cell.length_c   1.000
_cell.angle_alpha   90.00
_cell.angle_beta   90.00
_cell.angle_gamma   90.00
#
_symmetry.space_group_name_H-M   'P 1'
#
loop_
_entity.id
_entity.type
_entity.pdbx_description
1 polymer ?
#
loop_
_entity_poly.entity_id
_entity_poly.type
_entity_poly.pdbx_seq_one_letter_code
_entity_poly.pdbx_strand_id
1 'polypeptide(L)'
;MIINVKKTNENATIPVFAHPTDSGFDLFTAEDVVVEAGKKAIAKTGLIFEIPTGWGIQIKNKSGITVKGVPTTSGKNADITVYEGTIDMDYRGEVGIMLKNEEEFSITIPKHTKIAQGVLRKVYHCTFNEVNEVNETVRGEGGFGSTGTTV
;
A
#
# COMPACT_ATOMS: atom_id res chain seq x y z
N MET A 1 2.38 -17.99 11.60
CA MET A 1 3.39 -16.92 11.55
C MET A 1 2.92 -15.79 12.45
N ILE A 2 3.82 -15.19 13.22
CA ILE A 2 3.51 -14.04 14.10
C ILE A 2 4.39 -12.88 13.63
N ILE A 3 3.82 -11.68 13.55
CA ILE A 3 4.53 -10.43 13.24
C ILE A 3 4.39 -9.54 14.48
N ASN A 4 5.52 -9.14 15.09
CA ASN A 4 5.47 -8.21 16.21
C ASN A 4 5.19 -6.80 15.65
N VAL A 5 4.29 -6.07 16.30
CA VAL A 5 3.89 -4.72 15.87
C VAL A 5 4.02 -3.78 17.05
N LYS A 6 4.77 -2.69 16.86
CA LYS A 6 4.90 -1.62 17.84
C LYS A 6 4.05 -0.43 17.40
N LYS A 7 3.24 0.10 18.31
CA LYS A 7 2.59 1.40 18.16
C LYS A 7 3.57 2.52 18.50
N THR A 8 3.61 3.57 17.68
CA THR A 8 4.39 4.80 17.96
C THR A 8 3.58 5.84 18.71
N ASN A 9 2.25 5.74 18.69
CA ASN A 9 1.32 6.59 19.43
C ASN A 9 0.01 5.84 19.76
N GLU A 10 -0.86 6.45 20.56
CA GLU A 10 -2.12 5.84 21.02
C GLU A 10 -3.20 5.71 19.93
N ASN A 11 -3.16 6.57 18.91
CA ASN A 11 -4.10 6.55 17.78
C ASN A 11 -3.78 5.45 16.76
N ALA A 12 -2.65 4.76 16.89
CA ALA A 12 -2.30 3.65 16.01
C ALA A 12 -3.29 2.48 16.17
N THR A 13 -3.82 1.97 15.06
CA THR A 13 -4.73 0.83 15.05
C THR A 13 -3.97 -0.44 14.69
N ILE A 14 -4.01 -1.47 15.57
CA ILE A 14 -3.43 -2.77 15.23
C ILE A 14 -4.28 -3.40 14.12
N PRO A 15 -3.68 -3.81 12.99
CA PRO A 15 -4.43 -4.35 11.88
C PRO A 15 -4.96 -5.75 12.20
N VAL A 16 -6.15 -6.04 11.67
CA VAL A 16 -6.73 -7.39 11.66
C VAL A 16 -7.15 -7.74 10.23
N PHE A 17 -7.16 -9.02 9.91
CA PHE A 17 -7.84 -9.51 8.72
C PHE A 17 -9.35 -9.45 8.99
N ALA A 18 -10.12 -8.89 8.04
CA ALA A 18 -11.57 -8.77 8.23
C ALA A 18 -12.25 -10.14 8.12
N HIS A 19 -11.72 -11.02 7.26
CA HIS A 19 -12.14 -12.40 7.10
C HIS A 19 -10.93 -13.36 7.13
N PRO A 20 -11.13 -14.63 7.53
CA PRO A 20 -10.04 -15.62 7.63
C PRO A 20 -9.26 -15.87 6.33
N THR A 21 -9.88 -15.61 5.19
CA THR A 21 -9.32 -15.87 3.85
C THR A 21 -8.85 -14.60 3.15
N ASP A 22 -8.88 -13.45 3.82
CA ASP A 22 -8.47 -12.19 3.21
C ASP A 22 -6.98 -12.20 2.85
N SER A 23 -6.67 -11.68 1.67
CA SER A 23 -5.28 -11.57 1.21
C SER A 23 -4.48 -10.48 1.92
N GLY A 24 -5.16 -9.53 2.57
CA GLY A 24 -4.54 -8.39 3.21
C GLY A 24 -5.28 -7.95 4.46
N PHE A 25 -4.58 -7.18 5.29
CA PHE A 25 -5.13 -6.57 6.50
C PHE A 25 -5.25 -5.06 6.31
N ASP A 26 -6.23 -4.46 6.97
CA ASP A 26 -6.52 -3.03 6.80
C ASP A 26 -5.49 -2.14 7.51
N LEU A 27 -5.08 -1.06 6.84
CA LEU A 27 -4.22 -0.02 7.38
C LEU A 27 -5.01 1.29 7.54
N PHE A 28 -4.74 1.97 8.66
CA PHE A 28 -5.49 3.15 9.09
C PHE A 28 -4.55 4.35 9.27
N THR A 29 -5.07 5.55 9.07
CA THR A 29 -4.39 6.78 9.46
C THR A 29 -4.32 6.88 10.99
N ALA A 30 -3.17 7.26 11.54
CA ALA A 30 -3.03 7.53 12.99
C ALA A 30 -3.36 8.99 13.35
N GLU A 31 -3.37 9.87 12.36
CA GLU A 31 -3.63 11.30 12.53
C GLU A 31 -4.44 11.85 11.35
N ASP A 32 -4.97 13.06 11.50
CA ASP A 32 -5.61 13.76 10.41
C ASP A 32 -4.55 14.11 9.36
N VAL A 33 -4.83 13.79 8.09
CA VAL A 33 -3.89 14.00 6.99
C VAL A 33 -4.45 15.06 6.07
N VAL A 34 -3.82 16.23 6.07
CA VAL A 34 -4.10 17.29 5.11
C VAL A 34 -3.34 17.01 3.82
N VAL A 35 -4.04 17.00 2.70
CA VAL A 35 -3.47 16.78 1.37
C VAL A 35 -3.90 17.91 0.47
N GLU A 36 -2.95 18.75 0.07
CA GLU A 36 -3.21 19.85 -0.86
C GLU A 36 -3.73 19.35 -2.21
N ALA A 37 -4.48 20.20 -2.92
CA ALA A 37 -5.01 19.94 -4.26
C ALA A 37 -3.93 19.39 -5.21
N GLY A 38 -4.17 18.23 -5.83
CA GLY A 38 -3.23 17.59 -6.75
C GLY A 38 -1.88 17.14 -6.15
N LYS A 39 -1.65 17.29 -4.83
CA LYS A 39 -0.37 16.97 -4.18
C LYS A 39 -0.34 15.58 -3.58
N LYS A 40 0.88 15.12 -3.31
CA LYS A 40 1.16 13.87 -2.61
C LYS A 40 1.33 14.13 -1.12
N ALA A 41 0.94 13.14 -0.32
CA ALA A 41 1.19 13.11 1.12
C ALA A 41 1.55 11.69 1.56
N ILE A 42 2.08 11.59 2.78
CA ILE A 42 2.31 10.32 3.47
C ILE A 42 1.37 10.29 4.68
N ALA A 43 0.40 9.38 4.65
CA ALA A 43 -0.47 9.13 5.77
C ALA A 43 0.20 8.15 6.74
N LYS A 44 0.60 8.61 7.92
CA LYS A 44 1.26 7.79 8.94
C LYS A 44 0.28 6.83 9.60
N THR A 45 0.74 5.60 9.83
CA THR A 45 -0.09 4.53 10.43
C THR A 45 0.07 4.42 11.94
N GLY A 46 1.13 5.01 12.51
CA GLY A 46 1.49 4.78 13.90
C GLY A 46 2.09 3.40 14.16
N LEU A 47 2.46 2.64 13.12
CA LEU A 47 2.90 1.24 13.24
C LEU A 47 4.33 1.04 12.76
N ILE A 48 5.09 0.25 13.52
CA ILE A 48 6.36 -0.35 13.12
C ILE A 48 6.16 -1.86 13.14
N PHE A 49 6.57 -2.54 12.06
CA PHE A 49 6.46 -4.00 11.95
C PHE A 49 7.83 -4.65 12.09
N GLU A 50 7.89 -5.73 12.87
CA GLU A 50 8.98 -6.67 12.86
C GLU A 50 8.61 -7.84 11.94
N ILE A 51 8.94 -7.71 10.67
CA ILE A 51 8.56 -8.67 9.63
C ILE A 51 9.57 -9.85 9.65
N PRO A 52 9.10 -11.10 9.64
CA PRO A 52 9.97 -12.28 9.60
C PRO A 52 10.83 -12.36 8.35
N THR A 53 12.00 -12.99 8.46
CA THR A 53 12.91 -13.23 7.33
C THR A 53 12.22 -13.94 6.17
N GLY A 54 12.49 -13.47 4.95
CA GLY A 54 11.89 -14.02 3.72
C GLY A 54 10.49 -13.50 3.41
N TRP A 55 10.03 -12.47 4.11
CA TRP A 55 8.74 -11.81 3.88
C TRP A 55 8.90 -10.30 3.74
N GLY A 56 7.96 -9.69 3.02
CA GLY A 56 7.76 -8.25 3.00
C GLY A 56 6.25 -7.95 3.06
N ILE A 57 5.91 -6.68 3.25
CA ILE A 57 4.52 -6.22 3.17
C ILE A 57 4.38 -5.27 1.98
N GLN A 58 3.41 -5.54 1.13
CA GLN A 58 3.02 -4.66 0.03
C GLN A 58 1.82 -3.83 0.45
N ILE A 59 1.96 -2.50 0.46
CA ILE A 59 0.84 -1.57 0.59
C ILE A 59 0.09 -1.57 -0.73
N LYS A 60 -1.22 -1.80 -0.67
CA LYS A 60 -2.12 -1.74 -1.84
C LYS A 60 -3.33 -0.87 -1.57
N ASN A 61 -3.90 -0.34 -2.64
CA ASN A 61 -5.19 0.34 -2.61
C ASN A 61 -6.31 -0.66 -2.25
N LYS A 62 -7.42 -0.14 -1.71
CA LYS A 62 -8.65 -0.87 -1.47
C LYS A 62 -9.64 -0.53 -2.59
N SER A 63 -10.27 -1.54 -3.18
CA SER A 63 -11.28 -1.34 -4.24
C SER A 63 -12.39 -0.38 -3.83
N GLY A 64 -12.83 -0.44 -2.57
CA GLY A 64 -13.83 0.49 -2.03
C GLY A 64 -13.37 1.95 -2.03
N ILE A 65 -12.10 2.22 -1.73
CA ILE A 65 -11.52 3.56 -1.78
C ILE A 65 -11.36 4.01 -3.24
N THR A 66 -10.92 3.12 -4.13
CA THR A 66 -10.83 3.40 -5.57
C THR A 66 -12.18 3.78 -6.20
N VAL A 67 -13.28 3.12 -5.79
CA VAL A 67 -14.60 3.32 -6.42
C VAL A 67 -15.42 4.41 -5.73
N LYS A 68 -15.31 4.54 -4.41
CA LYS A 68 -16.18 5.43 -3.62
C LYS A 68 -15.47 6.69 -3.13
N GLY A 69 -14.16 6.78 -3.29
CA GLY A 69 -13.33 7.78 -2.64
C GLY A 69 -13.10 7.50 -1.15
N VAL A 70 -12.30 8.36 -0.52
CA VAL A 70 -12.00 8.36 0.92
C VAL A 70 -12.90 9.35 1.65
N PRO A 71 -13.46 9.03 2.84
CA PRO A 71 -14.20 10.01 3.63
C PRO A 71 -13.28 11.16 4.08
N THR A 72 -13.81 12.39 4.04
CA THR A 72 -13.09 13.59 4.47
C THR A 72 -13.82 14.31 5.60
N THR A 73 -13.14 15.22 6.29
CA THR A 73 -13.76 16.08 7.33
C THR A 73 -14.87 16.99 6.80
N SER A 74 -14.97 17.20 5.49
CA SER A 74 -16.06 17.96 4.85
C SER A 74 -17.40 17.20 4.84
N GLY A 75 -17.41 15.92 5.20
CA GLY A 75 -18.58 15.04 5.12
C GLY A 75 -18.82 14.46 3.71
N LYS A 76 -17.99 14.79 2.73
CA LYS A 76 -17.99 14.19 1.39
C LYS A 76 -16.79 13.26 1.21
N ASN A 77 -16.94 12.27 0.34
CA ASN A 77 -15.80 11.49 -0.11
C ASN A 77 -14.99 12.28 -1.15
N ALA A 78 -13.69 12.02 -1.20
CA ALA A 78 -12.77 12.58 -2.18
C ALA A 78 -11.99 11.49 -2.90
N ASP A 79 -11.61 11.74 -4.15
CA ASP A 79 -10.81 10.82 -4.92
C ASP A 79 -9.33 10.92 -4.56
N ILE A 80 -8.75 9.77 -4.24
CA ILE A 80 -7.32 9.64 -3.95
C ILE A 80 -6.70 8.46 -4.69
N THR A 81 -5.45 8.61 -5.09
CA THR A 81 -4.61 7.50 -5.53
C THR A 81 -3.75 7.04 -4.38
N VAL A 82 -3.94 5.83 -3.89
CA VAL A 82 -2.97 5.16 -3.01
C VAL A 82 -1.92 4.48 -3.87
N TYR A 83 -0.66 4.87 -3.69
CA TYR A 83 0.47 4.26 -4.39
C TYR A 83 0.89 2.96 -3.72
N GLU A 84 1.38 2.01 -4.53
CA GLU A 84 2.01 0.81 -3.99
C GLU A 84 3.27 1.18 -3.20
N GLY A 85 3.52 0.40 -2.14
CA GLY A 85 4.69 0.56 -1.29
C GLY A 85 5.23 -0.79 -0.84
N THR A 86 6.54 -0.93 -0.80
CA THR A 86 7.20 -2.12 -0.25
C THR A 86 7.73 -1.77 1.14
N ILE A 87 7.38 -2.60 2.12
CA ILE A 87 7.95 -2.55 3.47
C ILE A 87 8.86 -3.77 3.61
N ASP A 88 10.16 -3.51 3.64
CA ASP A 88 11.21 -4.51 3.72
C ASP A 88 11.31 -5.13 5.13
N MET A 89 11.85 -6.34 5.20
CA MET A 89 11.86 -7.12 6.44
C MET A 89 12.68 -6.47 7.58
N ASP A 90 13.67 -5.67 7.22
CA ASP A 90 14.59 -4.97 8.11
C ASP A 90 14.18 -3.51 8.35
N TYR A 91 13.12 -3.02 7.70
CA TYR A 91 12.57 -1.70 7.98
C TYR A 91 11.99 -1.66 9.40
N ARG A 92 12.49 -0.74 10.22
CA ARG A 92 12.01 -0.49 11.60
C ARG A 92 11.51 0.94 11.80
N GLY A 93 11.35 1.68 10.71
CA GLY A 93 10.68 2.97 10.72
C GLY A 93 9.16 2.82 10.80
N GLU A 94 8.49 3.93 11.04
CA GLU A 94 7.03 3.98 10.99
C GLU A 94 6.53 3.81 9.56
N VAL A 95 5.53 2.96 9.37
CA VAL A 95 4.89 2.72 8.08
C VAL A 95 4.03 3.93 7.71
N GLY A 96 4.28 4.45 6.52
CA GLY A 96 3.48 5.50 5.89
C GLY A 96 2.80 4.97 4.63
N ILE A 97 1.60 5.47 4.36
CA ILE A 97 0.82 5.17 3.17
C ILE A 97 0.99 6.36 2.22
N MET A 98 1.64 6.12 1.08
CA MET A 98 1.82 7.16 0.06
C MET A 98 0.53 7.32 -0.73
N LEU A 99 0.04 8.55 -0.81
CA LEU A 99 -1.17 8.87 -1.57
C LEU A 99 -1.06 10.20 -2.29
N LYS A 100 -1.91 10.39 -3.30
CA LYS A 100 -2.14 11.66 -3.99
C LYS A 100 -3.61 12.04 -3.87
N ASN A 101 -3.85 13.31 -3.58
CA ASN A 101 -5.17 13.91 -3.72
C ASN A 101 -5.44 14.18 -5.21
N GLU A 102 -6.51 13.61 -5.76
CA GLU A 102 -6.92 13.83 -7.15
C GLU A 102 -7.90 15.01 -7.30
N GLU A 103 -8.33 15.61 -6.20
CA GLU A 103 -9.19 16.79 -6.21
C GLU A 103 -8.42 18.07 -6.55
N GLU A 104 -9.16 19.04 -7.10
CA GLU A 104 -8.71 20.43 -7.34
C GLU A 104 -8.78 21.32 -6.08
N PHE A 105 -9.08 20.74 -4.92
CA PHE A 105 -9.12 21.42 -3.63
C PHE A 105 -8.44 20.57 -2.55
N SER A 106 -7.95 21.22 -1.49
CA SER A 106 -7.32 20.53 -0.37
C SER A 106 -8.34 19.67 0.38
N ILE A 107 -7.94 18.45 0.73
CA ILE A 107 -8.75 17.53 1.52
C ILE A 107 -8.11 17.27 2.88
N THR A 108 -8.91 16.91 3.87
CA THR A 108 -8.41 16.38 5.15
C THR A 108 -9.03 15.01 5.37
N ILE A 109 -8.17 13.99 5.38
CA ILE A 109 -8.53 12.62 5.70
C ILE A 109 -8.48 12.48 7.23
N PRO A 110 -9.58 12.14 7.91
CA PRO A 110 -9.58 12.02 9.37
C PRO A 110 -8.63 10.92 9.85
N LYS A 111 -8.16 11.02 11.09
CA LYS A 111 -7.53 9.90 11.79
C LYS A 111 -8.47 8.70 11.87
N HIS A 112 -7.89 7.51 12.03
CA HIS A 112 -8.56 6.22 12.03
C HIS A 112 -9.34 5.92 10.74
N THR A 113 -8.98 6.58 9.64
CA THR A 113 -9.57 6.28 8.34
C THR A 113 -8.85 5.10 7.71
N LYS A 114 -9.64 4.09 7.31
CA LYS A 114 -9.19 2.90 6.60
C LYS A 114 -8.92 3.24 5.14
N ILE A 115 -7.66 3.50 4.78
CA ILE A 115 -7.31 4.01 3.44
C ILE A 115 -6.55 3.01 2.55
N ALA A 116 -5.87 2.04 3.14
CA ALA A 116 -5.06 1.07 2.40
C ALA A 116 -5.12 -0.32 3.04
N GLN A 117 -4.48 -1.29 2.41
CA GLN A 117 -4.30 -2.63 2.98
C GLN A 117 -2.85 -3.08 2.81
N GLY A 118 -2.33 -3.80 3.80
CA GLY A 118 -1.06 -4.51 3.73
C GLY A 118 -1.27 -5.95 3.27
N VAL A 119 -0.51 -6.40 2.27
CA VAL A 119 -0.51 -7.79 1.78
C VAL A 119 0.86 -8.38 2.06
N LEU A 120 0.89 -9.46 2.84
CA LEU A 120 2.13 -10.21 3.09
C LEU A 120 2.56 -10.94 1.82
N ARG A 121 3.84 -10.82 1.48
CA ARG A 121 4.44 -11.47 0.32
C ARG A 121 5.73 -12.16 0.71
N LYS A 122 5.89 -13.39 0.22
CA LYS A 122 7.17 -14.09 0.31
C LYS A 122 8.16 -13.45 -0.64
N VAL A 123 9.37 -13.18 -0.14
CA VAL A 123 10.47 -12.58 -0.88
C VAL A 123 11.51 -13.66 -1.13
N TYR A 124 11.90 -13.82 -2.39
CA TYR A 124 12.96 -14.73 -2.80
C TYR A 124 14.20 -13.92 -3.14
N HIS A 125 15.32 -14.27 -2.53
CA HIS A 125 16.60 -13.64 -2.82
C HIS A 125 17.31 -14.44 -3.92
N CYS A 126 17.94 -13.75 -4.86
CA CYS A 126 18.75 -14.35 -5.90
C CYS A 126 20.10 -13.64 -5.99
N THR A 127 21.06 -14.29 -6.65
CA THR A 127 22.28 -13.65 -7.12
C THR A 127 22.12 -13.41 -8.61
N PHE A 128 22.48 -12.21 -9.07
CA PHE A 128 22.46 -11.88 -10.49
C PHE A 128 23.77 -12.35 -11.14
N ASN A 129 23.68 -13.07 -12.25
CA ASN A 129 24.81 -13.54 -13.04
C ASN A 129 24.73 -12.91 -14.44
N GLU A 130 25.69 -12.06 -14.77
CA GLU A 130 25.78 -11.39 -16.07
C GLU A 130 26.15 -12.40 -17.18
N VAL A 131 25.49 -12.32 -18.32
CA VAL A 131 25.67 -13.20 -19.48
C VAL A 131 25.58 -12.40 -20.77
N ASN A 132 26.23 -12.86 -21.84
CA ASN A 132 26.17 -12.20 -23.15
C ASN A 132 24.82 -12.39 -23.85
N GLU A 133 24.13 -13.51 -23.59
CA GLU A 133 22.88 -13.88 -24.23
C GLU A 133 21.94 -14.58 -23.23
N VAL A 134 20.62 -14.39 -23.41
CA VAL A 134 19.56 -15.09 -22.66
C VAL A 134 18.84 -16.07 -23.58
N ASN A 135 18.25 -17.13 -23.02
CA ASN A 135 17.52 -18.14 -23.80
C ASN A 135 16.25 -17.55 -24.44
N GLU A 136 15.89 -18.04 -25.63
CA GLU A 136 14.64 -17.71 -26.30
C GLU A 136 13.41 -18.27 -25.55
N THR A 137 12.28 -17.57 -25.63
CA THR A 137 10.99 -18.01 -25.08
C THR A 137 9.86 -17.73 -26.07
N VAL A 138 8.72 -18.42 -25.91
CA VAL A 138 7.51 -18.19 -26.73
C VAL A 138 7.06 -16.72 -26.72
N ARG A 139 7.25 -16.01 -25.61
CA ARG A 139 6.90 -14.59 -25.49
C ARG A 139 7.92 -13.68 -26.19
N GLY A 140 9.20 -14.06 -26.21
CA GLY A 140 10.28 -13.24 -26.74
C GLY A 140 10.26 -11.81 -26.19
N GLU A 141 10.31 -10.83 -27.08
CA GLU A 141 10.26 -9.39 -26.78
C GLU A 141 8.83 -8.82 -26.61
N GLY A 142 7.79 -9.64 -26.68
CA GLY A 142 6.40 -9.20 -26.62
C GLY A 142 5.97 -8.64 -25.25
N GLY A 143 5.54 -7.38 -25.18
CA GLY A 143 5.05 -6.70 -23.97
C GLY A 143 3.95 -5.67 -24.25
N PHE A 144 3.45 -5.01 -23.20
CA PHE A 144 2.55 -3.84 -23.30
C PHE A 144 1.31 -4.02 -24.21
N GLY A 145 0.54 -5.09 -24.00
CA GLY A 145 -0.65 -5.36 -24.82
C GLY A 145 -0.38 -6.23 -26.05
N SER A 146 0.76 -6.92 -26.12
CA SER A 146 1.13 -7.84 -27.21
C SER A 146 0.16 -9.00 -27.45
N THR A 147 -0.80 -9.24 -26.55
CA THR A 147 -1.87 -10.25 -26.71
C THR A 147 -3.16 -9.69 -27.31
N GLY A 148 -3.19 -8.39 -27.62
CA GLY A 148 -4.38 -7.69 -28.09
C GLY A 148 -5.42 -7.41 -27.00
N THR A 149 -6.30 -6.46 -27.27
CA THR A 149 -7.56 -6.27 -26.54
C THR A 149 -8.66 -6.92 -27.37
N THR A 150 -9.27 -8.00 -26.89
CA THR A 150 -10.51 -8.52 -27.46
C THR A 150 -11.62 -7.51 -27.21
N VAL A 151 -12.31 -7.10 -28.27
CA VAL A 151 -13.55 -6.30 -28.22
C VAL A 151 -14.70 -7.20 -27.76
#